data_AF-A0A6M0C512-F1
#
_entry.id   AF-A0A6M0C512-F1
#
_cell.length_a   1.000
_cell.length_b   1.000
_cell.length_c   1.000
_cell.angle_alpha   90.00
_cell.angle_beta   90.00
_cell.angle_gamma   90.00
#
_symmetry.space_group_name_H-M   'P 1'
#
loop_
_entity.id
_entity.type
_entity.pdbx_description
1 polymer ?
#
loop_
_entity_poly.entity_id
_entity_poly.type
_entity_poly.pdbx_seq_one_letter_code
_entity_poly.pdbx_strand_id
1 'polypeptide(L)' 'ANQLIVLVTKTQWRGEVAEEMADYIGKEYVLCYNSPKPDCEEDSIELNGVDYSLVKKSPNEFEYTEVLEAGDEDF' A
#
# COMPACT_ATOMS: atom_id res chain seq x y z
N ALA A 1 -8.95 -12.16 -2.60
CA ALA A 1 -9.89 -11.25 -1.91
C ALA A 1 -9.04 -10.23 -1.19
N ASN A 2 -8.90 -9.03 -1.76
CA ASN A 2 -7.83 -8.09 -1.42
C ASN A 2 -8.45 -6.83 -0.80
N GLN A 3 -8.97 -6.97 0.43
CA GLN A 3 -9.62 -5.86 1.15
C GLN A 3 -8.73 -5.42 2.31
N LEU A 4 -8.40 -4.13 2.38
CA LEU A 4 -7.82 -3.53 3.57
C LEU A 4 -8.94 -3.23 4.57
N ILE A 5 -8.89 -3.86 5.74
CA ILE A 5 -9.87 -3.64 6.82
C ILE A 5 -9.18 -2.85 7.93
N VAL A 6 -9.62 -1.62 8.13
CA VAL A 6 -9.16 -0.78 9.25
C VAL A 6 -10.08 -1.03 10.45
N LEU A 7 -9.53 -1.67 11.49
CA LEU A 7 -10.24 -1.92 12.74
C LEU A 7 -9.94 -0.81 13.74
N VAL A 8 -10.98 -0.10 14.14
CA VAL A 8 -10.89 1.08 14.99
C VAL A 8 -12.05 1.09 15.97
N THR A 9 -11.81 1.60 17.18
CA THR A 9 -12.90 1.75 18.15
C THR A 9 -13.81 2.92 17.77
N LYS A 10 -15.10 2.87 18.15
CA LYS A 10 -16.07 3.93 17.86
C LYS A 10 -15.65 5.32 18.34
N THR A 11 -14.80 5.39 19.37
CA THR A 11 -14.28 6.65 19.92
C THR A 11 -13.07 7.16 19.16
N GLN A 12 -12.21 6.27 18.67
CA GLN A 12 -11.04 6.63 17.87
C GLN A 12 -11.40 7.03 16.44
N TRP A 13 -12.50 6.51 15.90
CA TRP A 13 -12.95 6.89 14.55
C TRP A 13 -13.47 8.33 14.46
N ARG A 14 -13.84 8.97 15.58
CA ARG A 14 -14.53 10.27 15.54
C ARG A 14 -13.53 11.42 15.33
N GLY A 15 -14.02 12.47 14.65
CA GLY A 15 -13.23 13.67 14.42
C GLY A 15 -12.15 13.42 13.37
N GLU A 16 -10.92 13.75 13.73
CA GLU A 16 -9.75 13.76 12.85
C GLU A 16 -9.56 12.44 12.10
N VAL A 17 -9.74 11.28 12.76
CA VAL A 17 -9.53 9.99 12.08
C VAL A 17 -10.54 9.75 10.96
N ALA A 18 -11.82 10.12 11.14
CA ALA A 18 -12.80 9.95 10.06
C ALA A 18 -12.56 10.93 8.91
N GLU A 19 -12.13 12.15 9.22
CA GLU A 19 -11.85 13.19 8.23
C GLU A 19 -10.62 12.82 7.40
N GLU A 20 -9.51 12.48 8.07
CA GLU A 20 -8.28 12.05 7.39
C GLU A 20 -8.49 10.75 6.61
N MET A 21 -9.26 9.80 7.14
CA MET A 21 -9.52 8.53 6.45
C MET A 21 -10.49 8.65 5.27
N ALA A 22 -11.26 9.75 5.16
CA ALA A 22 -12.31 9.89 4.16
C ALA A 22 -11.77 9.72 2.74
N ASP A 23 -10.63 10.34 2.46
CA ASP A 23 -9.98 10.29 1.15
C ASP A 23 -9.35 8.93 0.85
N TYR A 24 -9.16 8.06 1.85
CA TYR A 24 -8.55 6.75 1.65
C TYR A 24 -9.57 5.61 1.49
N ILE A 25 -10.84 5.82 1.84
CA ILE A 25 -11.88 4.80 1.78
C ILE A 25 -12.40 4.63 0.35
N GLY A 26 -12.56 3.38 -0.10
CA GLY A 26 -13.12 3.07 -1.42
C GLY A 26 -12.13 3.13 -2.58
N LYS A 27 -10.87 3.42 -2.27
CA LYS A 27 -9.74 3.39 -3.21
C LYS A 27 -9.09 2.01 -3.29
N GLU A 28 -8.32 1.81 -4.35
CA GLU A 28 -7.52 0.62 -4.56
C GLU A 28 -6.07 0.87 -4.12
N TYR A 29 -5.45 -0.13 -3.50
CA TYR A 29 -4.08 -0.01 -3.00
C TYR A 29 -3.25 -1.23 -3.39
N VAL A 30 -1.99 -0.98 -3.72
CA VAL A 30 -0.96 -2.00 -3.91
C VAL A 30 -0.04 -2.02 -2.70
N LEU A 31 0.21 -3.22 -2.16
CA LEU A 31 1.18 -3.43 -1.10
C LEU A 31 2.52 -3.84 -1.72
N CYS A 32 3.52 -2.98 -1.61
CA CYS A 32 4.86 -3.25 -2.11
C CYS A 32 5.76 -3.71 -0.96
N TYR A 33 6.16 -4.98 -0.98
CA TYR A 33 7.10 -5.54 0.00
C TYR A 33 8.54 -5.25 -0.42
N ASN A 34 9.23 -4.47 0.41
CA ASN A 34 10.65 -4.15 0.24
C ASN A 34 11.48 -5.15 1.05
N SER A 35 12.26 -6.00 0.38
CA SER A 35 13.12 -6.97 1.05
C SER A 35 14.60 -6.58 0.96
N PRO A 36 15.37 -6.58 2.07
CA PRO A 36 16.80 -6.32 2.04
C PRO A 36 17.60 -7.52 1.50
N LYS A 37 16.93 -8.66 1.24
CA LYS A 37 17.58 -9.89 0.79
C LYS A 37 18.22 -9.70 -0.60
N PRO A 38 19.45 -10.20 -0.81
CA PRO A 38 20.15 -10.04 -2.08
C PRO A 38 19.54 -10.89 -3.20
N ASP A 39 18.85 -11.97 -2.84
CA ASP A 39 18.12 -12.91 -3.70
C ASP A 39 16.61 -12.61 -3.72
N CYS A 40 16.22 -11.35 -3.49
CA CYS A 40 14.83 -10.93 -3.58
C CYS A 40 14.28 -11.21 -4.98
N GLU A 41 13.27 -12.08 -5.08
CA GLU A 41 12.51 -12.26 -6.31
C GLU A 41 11.55 -11.09 -6.46
N GLU A 42 11.88 -10.20 -7.40
CA GLU A 42 11.02 -9.06 -7.72
C GLU A 42 9.76 -9.54 -8.43
N ASP A 43 8.63 -8.96 -8.08
CA ASP A 43 7.31 -9.29 -8.63
C ASP A 43 6.53 -8.00 -8.87
N SER A 44 5.67 -7.99 -9.90
CA SER A 44 4.89 -6.83 -10.30
C SER A 44 3.49 -7.21 -10.79
N ILE A 45 2.59 -6.23 -10.75
CA ILE A 45 1.25 -6.34 -11.29
C ILE A 45 0.94 -5.12 -12.16
N GLU A 46 0.38 -5.36 -13.34
CA GLU A 46 -0.17 -4.29 -14.18
C GLU A 46 -1.63 -4.01 -13.77
N LEU A 47 -1.92 -2.77 -13.37
CA LEU A 47 -3.26 -2.29 -13.06
C LEU A 47 -3.53 -1.02 -13.86
N ASN A 48 -4.62 -1.01 -14.65
CA ASN A 48 -5.00 0.13 -15.49
C ASN A 48 -3.88 0.65 -16.44
N GLY A 49 -2.96 -0.23 -16.85
CA GLY A 49 -1.82 0.13 -17.72
C GLY A 49 -0.61 0.72 -16.99
N VAL A 50 -0.63 0.74 -15.64
CA VAL A 50 0.51 1.10 -14.78
C VAL A 50 1.06 -0.18 -14.13
N ASP A 51 2.38 -0.37 -14.20
CA ASP A 51 3.06 -1.48 -13.53
C ASP A 51 3.42 -1.10 -12.09
N TYR A 52 2.95 -1.88 -11.13
CA TYR A 52 3.22 -1.70 -9.72
C TYR A 52 4.05 -2.86 -9.18
N SER A 53 5.17 -2.58 -8.54
CA SER A 53 5.97 -3.60 -7.88
C SER A 53 5.24 -4.15 -6.64
N LEU A 54 5.00 -5.46 -6.60
CA LEU A 54 4.52 -6.18 -5.42
C LEU A 54 5.66 -6.53 -4.48
N VAL A 55 6.83 -6.84 -5.04
CA VAL A 55 8.04 -7.16 -4.30
C VAL A 55 9.20 -6.48 -4.99
N LYS A 56 10.01 -5.72 -4.23
CA LYS A 56 11.23 -5.09 -4.74
C LYS A 56 12.36 -5.15 -3.73
N LYS A 57 13.58 -4.95 -4.20
CA LYS A 57 14.74 -4.84 -3.32
C LYS A 57 14.66 -3.56 -2.49
N SER A 58 14.78 -3.72 -1.17
CA SER A 58 14.81 -2.60 -0.23
C SER A 58 16.06 -1.75 -0.50
N PRO A 59 15.91 -0.41 -0.59
CA PRO A 59 17.06 0.49 -0.58
C PRO A 59 17.73 0.55 0.81
N ASN A 60 17.09 -0.02 1.83
CA ASN A 60 17.55 -0.06 3.21
C ASN A 60 17.97 -1.48 3.62
N GLU A 61 18.60 -1.60 4.78
CA GLU A 61 19.01 -2.89 5.37
C GLU A 61 17.87 -3.60 6.14
N PHE A 62 16.62 -3.14 5.99
CA PHE A 62 15.45 -3.70 6.68
C PHE A 62 14.28 -3.95 5.72
N GLU A 63 13.38 -4.84 6.16
CA GLU A 63 12.13 -5.16 5.46
C GLU A 63 10.99 -4.22 5.88
N TYR A 64 10.19 -3.80 4.91
CA TYR A 64 9.01 -2.97 5.15
C TYR A 64 8.00 -3.09 4.01
N THR A 65 6.76 -2.71 4.26
CA THR A 65 5.69 -2.69 3.25
C THR A 65 5.25 -1.25 3.02
N GLU A 66 5.26 -0.84 1.76
CA GLU A 66 4.68 0.44 1.33
C GLU A 66 3.25 0.20 0.86
N VAL A 67 2.35 1.12 1.21
CA VAL A 67 0.98 1.13 0.70
C VAL A 67 0.92 2.20 -0.37
N LEU A 68 0.76 1.79 -1.64
CA LEU A 68 0.67 2.66 -2.80
C LEU A 68 -0.78 2.74 -3.24
N GLU A 69 -1.29 3.93 -3.50
CA GLU A 69 -2.61 4.11 -4.11
C GLU A 69 -2.55 3.70 -5.59
N ALA A 70 -3.47 2.85 -6.03
CA ALA A 70 -3.55 2.42 -7.42
C ALA A 70 -4.41 3.41 -8.23
N GLY A 71 -3.86 3.93 -9.32
CA GLY A 71 -4.52 4.91 -10.20
C GLY A 71 -4.23 6.38 -9.90
N ASP A 72 -3.33 6.69 -8.97
CA ASP A 72 -2.80 8.06 -8.83
C ASP A 72 -1.81 8.32 -9.98
N GLU A 73 -2.16 9.26 -10.89
CA GLU A 73 -1.43 9.54 -12.14
C GLU A 73 -0.05 10.22 -11.93
N ASP A 74 0.43 10.29 -10.69
CA ASP A 74 1.70 10.95 -10.30
C ASP A 74 2.92 10.00 -10.27
N PHE A 75 2.82 8.77 -10.79
CA PHE A 75 3.95 7.80 -10.90
C PHE A 75 4.33 7.46 -12.34
#